data_AF-A0A0N4WRP2-F1
#
_entry.id   AF-A0A0N4WRP2-F1
#
_cell.length_a   1.000
_cell.length_b   1.000
_cell.length_c   1.000
_cell.angle_alpha   90.00
_cell.angle_beta   90.00
_cell.angle_gamma   90.00
#
_symmetry.space_group_name_H-M   'P 1'
#
loop_
_entity.id
_entity.type
_entity.pdbx_description
1 polymer ?
#
loop_
_entity_poly.entity_id
_entity_poly.type
_entity_poly.pdbx_seq_one_letter_code
_entity_poly.pdbx_strand_id
1 'polypeptide(L)'
;MRYPNLNASVWNVNAMFVDQMLSLKSLTWQTCLCTLFCMAIVCAIFIQNPISVIMATTAIASISLGVMGYLSFWHLDLDPVSLCAVLISIGMAVDFVAHTTYHYQLSYREAVRKGQEVRIDLDTPYSRIRHTISNIAWPMSQAGISTVICILPIVVLQNYIPLVFVKTITLVVIWGLWHGLVLLPAFLSQIPLRLLNFNCYRVLVNARNEVAGQEMLLLDGDAIRS
;
A
#
# COMPACT_ATOMS: atom_id res chain seq x y z
N MET A 1 25.23 -35.93 -22.57
CA MET A 1 25.80 -36.05 -21.21
C MET A 1 25.68 -37.50 -20.76
N ARG A 2 26.79 -38.21 -20.58
CA ARG A 2 26.83 -39.69 -20.43
C ARG A 2 27.53 -40.18 -19.16
N TYR A 3 27.48 -39.43 -18.05
CA TYR A 3 27.92 -39.92 -16.73
C TYR A 3 27.15 -39.19 -15.60
N PRO A 4 26.07 -39.78 -15.04
CA PRO A 4 25.28 -39.15 -13.96
C PRO A 4 25.92 -39.28 -12.55
N ASN A 5 27.04 -40.00 -12.41
CA ASN A 5 27.69 -40.30 -11.13
C ASN A 5 28.90 -39.40 -10.80
N LEU A 6 29.29 -38.50 -11.71
CA LEU A 6 30.32 -37.50 -11.44
C LEU A 6 29.62 -36.15 -11.25
N ASN A 7 29.59 -35.66 -10.01
CA ASN A 7 29.16 -34.30 -9.64
C ASN A 7 30.18 -33.25 -10.15
N ALA A 8 30.50 -33.31 -11.43
CA ALA A 8 31.42 -32.41 -12.08
C ALA A 8 30.65 -31.14 -12.46
N SER A 9 30.73 -30.13 -11.61
CA SER A 9 30.27 -28.78 -11.94
C SER A 9 31.37 -28.05 -12.73
N VAL A 10 30.97 -27.37 -13.79
CA VAL A 10 31.88 -26.49 -14.55
C VAL A 10 32.06 -25.21 -13.73
N TRP A 11 33.21 -25.07 -13.08
CA TRP A 11 33.54 -23.87 -12.32
C TRP A 11 33.83 -22.70 -13.28
N ASN A 12 32.97 -21.69 -13.25
CA ASN A 12 33.17 -20.42 -13.93
C ASN A 12 32.77 -19.31 -12.96
N VAL A 13 33.61 -18.27 -12.82
CA VAL A 13 33.34 -17.13 -11.93
C VAL A 13 32.00 -16.45 -12.28
N ASN A 14 31.61 -16.49 -13.56
CA ASN A 14 30.35 -15.93 -14.04
C ASN A 14 29.13 -16.83 -13.82
N ALA A 15 29.32 -18.11 -13.44
CA ALA A 15 28.22 -19.06 -13.26
C ALA A 15 27.21 -18.58 -12.21
N MET A 16 27.68 -17.97 -11.13
CA MET A 16 26.83 -17.38 -10.09
C MET A 16 25.88 -16.30 -10.66
N PHE A 17 26.38 -15.41 -11.53
CA PHE A 17 25.57 -14.36 -12.13
C PHE A 17 24.53 -14.94 -13.11
N VAL A 18 24.92 -15.97 -13.88
CA VAL A 18 24.01 -16.65 -14.81
C VAL A 18 22.90 -17.39 -14.06
N ASP A 19 23.22 -18.11 -12.99
CA ASP A 19 22.24 -18.82 -12.17
C ASP A 19 21.25 -17.83 -11.50
N GLN A 20 21.75 -16.68 -11.07
CA GLN A 20 20.93 -15.59 -10.53
C GLN A 20 19.98 -15.02 -11.59
N MET A 21 20.45 -14.76 -12.81
CA MET A 21 19.61 -14.25 -13.91
C MET A 21 18.56 -15.27 -14.36
N LEU A 22 18.91 -16.57 -14.42
CA LEU A 22 17.98 -17.64 -14.78
C LEU A 22 16.82 -17.76 -13.78
N SER A 23 17.10 -17.57 -12.49
CA SER A 23 16.10 -17.66 -11.43
C SER A 23 15.31 -16.37 -11.22
N LEU A 24 15.81 -15.24 -11.76
CA LEU A 24 15.33 -13.89 -11.45
C LEU A 24 13.85 -13.68 -11.81
N LYS A 25 13.40 -14.20 -12.95
CA LYS A 25 12.00 -14.01 -13.39
C LYS A 25 11.01 -14.63 -12.42
N SER A 26 11.28 -15.87 -11.99
CA SER A 26 10.43 -16.57 -11.02
C SER A 26 10.49 -15.89 -9.65
N LEU A 27 11.69 -15.49 -9.22
CA LEU A 27 11.88 -14.79 -7.95
C LEU A 27 11.10 -13.47 -7.95
N THR A 28 11.22 -12.67 -9.01
CA THR A 28 10.54 -11.37 -9.13
C THR A 28 9.04 -11.50 -8.96
N TRP A 29 8.42 -12.47 -9.64
CA TRP A 29 6.99 -12.68 -9.54
C TRP A 29 6.55 -13.10 -8.12
N GLN A 30 7.28 -14.04 -7.52
CA GLN A 30 7.00 -14.52 -6.16
C GLN A 30 7.17 -13.40 -5.12
N THR A 31 8.26 -12.64 -5.20
CA THR A 31 8.52 -11.54 -4.28
C THR A 31 7.49 -10.42 -4.46
N CYS A 32 7.13 -10.05 -5.69
CA CYS A 32 6.09 -9.04 -5.92
C CYS A 32 4.75 -9.46 -5.31
N LEU A 33 4.31 -10.70 -5.53
CA LEU A 33 3.05 -11.20 -4.95
C LEU A 33 3.10 -11.26 -3.42
N CYS A 34 4.19 -11.75 -2.86
CA CYS A 34 4.40 -11.81 -1.42
C CYS A 34 4.40 -10.40 -0.79
N THR A 35 5.08 -9.44 -1.41
CA THR A 35 5.10 -8.05 -0.96
C THR A 35 3.71 -7.44 -1.07
N LEU A 36 2.98 -7.61 -2.18
CA LEU A 36 1.60 -7.12 -2.30
C LEU A 36 0.67 -7.71 -1.23
N PHE A 37 0.79 -9.00 -0.93
CA PHE A 37 0.03 -9.65 0.13
C PHE A 37 0.38 -9.10 1.52
N CYS A 38 1.67 -8.95 1.82
CA CYS A 38 2.15 -8.35 3.06
C CYS A 38 1.61 -6.92 3.22
N MET A 39 1.65 -6.13 2.15
CA MET A 39 1.14 -4.76 2.16
C MET A 39 -0.38 -4.70 2.34
N ALA A 40 -1.14 -5.65 1.80
CA ALA A 40 -2.57 -5.77 2.07
C ALA A 40 -2.86 -5.98 3.57
N ILE A 41 -2.04 -6.80 4.25
CA ILE A 41 -2.14 -6.99 5.72
C ILE A 41 -1.82 -5.70 6.47
N VAL A 42 -0.76 -4.99 6.08
CA VAL A 42 -0.40 -3.70 6.70
C VAL A 42 -1.54 -2.70 6.53
N CYS A 43 -2.10 -2.55 5.32
CA CYS A 43 -3.27 -1.70 5.09
C CYS A 43 -4.47 -2.14 5.95
N ALA A 44 -4.72 -3.45 6.10
CA ALA A 44 -5.79 -3.97 6.95
C ALA A 44 -5.65 -3.54 8.41
N ILE A 45 -4.43 -3.56 8.95
CA ILE A 45 -4.13 -3.14 10.32
C ILE A 45 -4.40 -1.64 10.50
N PHE A 46 -3.97 -0.80 9.55
CA PHE A 46 -4.15 0.66 9.64
C PHE A 46 -5.60 1.12 9.50
N ILE A 47 -6.36 0.51 8.59
CA ILE A 47 -7.63 1.06 8.11
C ILE A 47 -8.84 0.38 8.77
N GLN A 48 -8.69 -0.77 9.42
CA GLN A 48 -9.72 -1.52 10.19
C GLN A 48 -11.09 -1.73 9.50
N ASN A 49 -11.24 -1.31 8.25
CA ASN A 49 -12.41 -1.46 7.39
C ASN A 49 -12.00 -2.27 6.15
N PRO A 50 -12.59 -3.46 5.93
CA PRO A 50 -12.18 -4.37 4.86
C PRO A 50 -12.43 -3.82 3.45
N ILE A 51 -13.46 -2.99 3.25
CA ILE A 51 -13.81 -2.45 1.92
C ILE A 51 -12.79 -1.40 1.51
N SER A 52 -12.42 -0.52 2.44
CA SER A 52 -11.41 0.50 2.20
C SER A 52 -10.03 -0.13 1.95
N VAL A 53 -9.74 -1.27 2.60
CA VAL A 53 -8.52 -2.05 2.38
C VAL A 53 -8.50 -2.65 0.97
N ILE A 54 -9.59 -3.28 0.51
CA ILE A 54 -9.66 -3.83 -0.85
C ILE A 54 -9.40 -2.75 -1.90
N MET A 55 -9.97 -1.56 -1.72
CA MET A 55 -9.76 -0.43 -2.64
C MET A 55 -8.31 0.07 -2.60
N ALA A 56 -7.74 0.20 -1.40
CA ALA A 56 -6.33 0.56 -1.21
C ALA A 56 -5.40 -0.46 -1.88
N THR A 57 -5.59 -1.76 -1.64
CA THR A 57 -4.82 -2.84 -2.26
C THR A 57 -4.96 -2.83 -3.78
N THR A 58 -6.17 -2.59 -4.31
CA THR A 58 -6.39 -2.46 -5.76
C THR A 58 -5.64 -1.27 -6.34
N ALA A 59 -5.62 -0.13 -5.66
CA ALA A 59 -4.85 1.04 -6.06
C ALA A 59 -3.34 0.76 -6.06
N ILE A 60 -2.82 0.10 -5.02
CA ILE A 60 -1.40 -0.29 -4.92
C ILE A 60 -1.03 -1.26 -6.04
N ALA A 61 -1.86 -2.27 -6.30
CA ALA A 61 -1.67 -3.21 -7.40
C ALA A 61 -1.66 -2.49 -8.76
N SER A 62 -2.57 -1.53 -8.95
CA SER A 62 -2.61 -0.71 -10.17
C SER A 62 -1.35 0.13 -10.35
N ILE A 63 -0.84 0.80 -9.30
CA ILE A 63 0.43 1.56 -9.36
C ILE A 63 1.58 0.62 -9.73
N SER A 64 1.65 -0.54 -9.08
CA SER A 64 2.72 -1.53 -9.29
C SER A 64 2.71 -2.10 -10.71
N LEU A 65 1.53 -2.43 -11.24
CA LEU A 65 1.34 -2.86 -12.62
C LEU A 65 1.66 -1.74 -13.62
N GLY A 66 1.29 -0.50 -13.31
CA GLY A 66 1.65 0.67 -14.11
C GLY A 66 3.16 0.85 -14.21
N VAL A 67 3.87 0.75 -13.09
CA VAL A 67 5.34 0.87 -13.05
C VAL A 67 5.98 -0.26 -13.84
N MET A 68 5.61 -1.53 -13.61
CA MET A 68 6.13 -2.66 -14.39
C MET A 68 5.83 -2.53 -15.88
N GLY A 69 4.62 -2.07 -16.25
CA GLY A 69 4.22 -1.83 -17.63
C GLY A 69 5.07 -0.75 -18.32
N TYR A 70 5.33 0.35 -17.62
CA TYR A 70 6.19 1.42 -18.16
C TYR A 70 7.66 0.99 -18.27
N LEU A 71 8.17 0.22 -17.30
CA LEU A 71 9.53 -0.33 -17.38
C LEU A 71 9.67 -1.28 -18.58
N SER A 72 8.65 -2.11 -18.83
CA SER A 72 8.59 -2.95 -20.03
C SER A 72 8.51 -2.12 -21.32
N PHE A 73 7.75 -1.04 -21.34
CA PHE A 73 7.67 -0.13 -22.49
C PHE A 73 9.03 0.54 -22.80
N TRP A 74 9.81 0.87 -21.78
CA TRP A 74 11.17 1.38 -21.92
C TRP A 74 12.22 0.32 -22.24
N HIS A 75 11.81 -0.93 -22.51
CA HIS A 75 12.70 -2.05 -22.85
C HIS A 75 13.83 -2.22 -21.82
N LEU A 76 13.50 -2.04 -20.54
CA LEU A 76 14.44 -2.28 -19.45
C LEU A 76 14.53 -3.78 -19.17
N ASP A 77 15.76 -4.28 -19.08
CA ASP A 77 16.01 -5.68 -18.77
C ASP A 77 15.66 -5.97 -17.31
N LEU A 78 15.05 -7.15 -17.10
CA LEU A 78 14.77 -7.65 -15.76
C LEU A 78 16.10 -8.11 -15.13
N ASP A 79 16.60 -7.28 -14.23
CA ASP A 79 17.82 -7.46 -13.46
C ASP A 79 17.54 -7.31 -11.94
N PRO A 80 18.46 -7.73 -11.06
CA PRO A 80 18.25 -7.57 -9.61
C PRO A 80 18.01 -6.11 -9.19
N VAL A 81 18.53 -5.15 -9.94
CA VAL A 81 18.37 -3.72 -9.66
C VAL A 81 16.94 -3.27 -9.95
N SER A 82 16.38 -3.60 -11.11
CA SER A 82 14.98 -3.30 -11.47
C SER A 82 14.01 -4.03 -10.55
N LEU A 83 14.31 -5.27 -10.13
CA LEU A 83 13.56 -5.97 -9.09
C LEU A 83 13.50 -5.14 -7.79
N CYS A 84 14.66 -4.68 -7.28
CA CYS A 84 14.70 -3.80 -6.11
C CYS A 84 13.90 -2.50 -6.33
N ALA A 85 13.99 -1.91 -7.52
CA ALA A 85 13.27 -0.68 -7.86
C ALA A 85 11.74 -0.89 -7.88
N VAL A 86 11.26 -2.03 -8.38
CA VAL A 86 9.84 -2.41 -8.32
C VAL A 86 9.38 -2.65 -6.87
N LEU A 87 10.20 -3.26 -6.01
CA LEU A 87 9.86 -3.44 -4.59
C LEU A 87 9.79 -2.11 -3.84
N ILE A 88 10.73 -1.20 -4.09
CA ILE A 88 10.66 0.18 -3.58
C ILE A 88 9.38 0.86 -4.08
N SER A 89 9.02 0.64 -5.34
CA SER A 89 7.79 1.19 -5.90
C SER A 89 6.54 0.70 -5.16
N ILE A 90 6.46 -0.59 -4.80
CA ILE A 90 5.33 -1.13 -4.02
C ILE A 90 5.29 -0.46 -2.63
N GLY A 91 6.43 -0.30 -1.97
CA GLY A 91 6.53 0.36 -0.66
C GLY A 91 6.07 1.82 -0.70
N MET A 92 6.53 2.59 -1.69
CA MET A 92 6.12 3.99 -1.87
C MET A 92 4.63 4.11 -2.21
N ALA A 93 4.10 3.21 -3.05
CA ALA A 93 2.68 3.19 -3.38
C ALA A 93 1.80 3.01 -2.14
N VAL A 94 2.21 2.13 -1.22
CA VAL A 94 1.50 1.88 0.05
C VAL A 94 1.51 3.10 0.94
N ASP A 95 2.63 3.81 1.02
CA ASP A 95 2.74 5.04 1.81
C ASP A 95 1.72 6.09 1.37
N PHE A 96 1.67 6.37 0.05
CA PHE A 96 0.70 7.34 -0.50
C PHE A 96 -0.75 6.94 -0.25
N VAL A 97 -1.07 5.66 -0.44
CA VAL A 97 -2.43 5.13 -0.28
C VAL A 97 -2.84 5.05 1.19
N ALA A 98 -1.95 4.63 2.08
CA ALA A 98 -2.21 4.53 3.52
C ALA A 98 -2.45 5.91 4.14
N HIS A 99 -1.59 6.90 3.84
CA HIS A 99 -1.79 8.28 4.31
C HIS A 99 -3.14 8.85 3.85
N THR A 100 -3.47 8.68 2.57
CA THR A 100 -4.74 9.18 2.04
C THR A 100 -5.95 8.46 2.68
N THR A 101 -5.91 7.13 2.74
CA THR A 101 -7.02 6.34 3.27
C THR A 101 -7.23 6.58 4.76
N TYR A 102 -6.14 6.67 5.53
CA TYR A 102 -6.19 6.94 6.97
C TYR A 102 -6.81 8.32 7.25
N HIS A 103 -6.33 9.37 6.56
CA HIS A 103 -6.89 10.72 6.70
C HIS A 103 -8.31 10.85 6.14
N TYR A 104 -8.71 10.00 5.17
CA TYR A 104 -10.08 9.92 4.72
C TYR A 104 -11.01 9.27 5.75
N GLN A 105 -10.51 8.24 6.44
CA GLN A 105 -11.29 7.48 7.41
C GLN A 105 -11.43 8.19 8.76
N LEU A 106 -10.59 9.18 9.05
CA LEU A 106 -10.81 10.12 10.14
C LEU A 106 -12.16 10.84 9.92
N SER A 107 -13.19 10.48 10.71
CA SER A 107 -14.57 10.99 10.57
C SER A 107 -14.80 12.35 11.22
N TYR A 108 -13.81 12.85 11.94
CA TYR A 108 -13.88 14.08 12.69
C TYR A 108 -12.91 15.11 12.10
N ARG A 109 -13.38 16.35 11.95
CA ARG A 109 -12.50 17.51 11.80
C ARG A 109 -12.36 18.17 13.16
N GLU A 110 -11.13 18.27 13.65
CA GLU A 110 -10.83 19.10 14.81
C GLU A 110 -10.80 20.54 14.34
N ALA A 111 -11.80 21.31 14.75
CA ALA A 111 -11.88 22.74 14.46
C ALA A 111 -11.85 23.50 15.78
N VAL A 112 -10.87 24.41 15.92
CA VAL A 112 -10.80 25.31 17.07
C VAL A 112 -11.82 26.42 16.86
N ARG A 113 -12.96 26.34 17.55
CA ARG A 113 -13.97 27.40 17.55
C ARG A 113 -13.97 28.05 18.92
N LYS A 114 -13.60 29.34 18.99
CA LYS A 114 -13.46 30.10 20.25
C LYS A 114 -12.54 29.44 21.30
N GLY A 115 -11.39 28.90 20.87
CA GLY A 115 -10.37 28.37 21.79
C GLY A 115 -10.66 26.98 22.39
N GLN A 116 -11.77 26.32 22.02
CA GLN A 116 -12.01 24.91 22.34
C GLN A 116 -11.93 24.04 21.08
N GLU A 117 -11.30 22.88 21.19
CA GLU A 117 -11.29 21.83 20.16
C GLU A 117 -12.68 21.20 20.08
N VAL A 118 -13.40 21.49 19.00
CA VAL A 118 -14.70 20.86 18.73
C VAL A 118 -14.51 19.87 17.58
N ARG A 119 -14.84 18.60 17.84
CA ARG A 119 -14.91 17.54 16.83
C ARG A 119 -16.21 17.67 16.06
N ILE A 120 -16.13 18.01 14.78
CA ILE A 120 -17.29 18.08 13.90
C ILE A 120 -17.29 16.80 13.06
N ASP A 121 -18.34 15.99 13.19
CA ASP A 121 -18.54 14.82 12.33
C ASP A 121 -18.88 15.28 10.91
N LEU A 122 -18.16 14.75 9.92
CA LEU A 122 -18.39 15.08 8.52
C LEU A 122 -19.40 14.09 7.93
N ASP A 123 -20.67 14.48 7.94
CA ASP A 123 -21.80 13.64 7.51
C ASP A 123 -21.89 13.47 5.97
N THR A 124 -21.14 14.28 5.20
CA THR A 124 -21.18 14.25 3.73
C THR A 124 -19.86 13.71 3.15
N PRO A 125 -19.88 12.77 2.18
CA PRO A 125 -18.65 12.20 1.62
C PRO A 125 -17.80 13.26 0.91
N TYR A 126 -18.46 14.25 0.28
CA TYR A 126 -17.81 15.39 -0.37
C TYR A 126 -17.02 16.26 0.62
N SER A 127 -17.57 16.54 1.80
CA SER A 127 -16.87 17.37 2.78
C SER A 127 -15.66 16.63 3.36
N ARG A 128 -15.76 15.30 3.54
CA ARG A 128 -14.63 14.44 3.95
C ARG A 128 -13.48 14.52 2.95
N ILE A 129 -13.75 14.28 1.66
CA ILE A 129 -12.72 14.38 0.62
C ILE A 129 -12.08 15.75 0.59
N ARG A 130 -12.89 16.82 0.60
CA ARG A 130 -12.37 18.18 0.53
C ARG A 130 -11.45 18.48 1.71
N HIS A 131 -11.80 17.99 2.91
CA HIS A 131 -10.96 18.16 4.09
C HIS A 131 -9.68 17.32 4.01
N THR A 132 -9.80 16.04 3.67
CA THR A 132 -8.66 15.12 3.51
C THR A 132 -7.66 15.65 2.50
N ILE A 133 -8.09 15.94 1.27
CA ILE A 133 -7.23 16.48 0.20
C ILE A 133 -6.59 17.80 0.63
N SER A 134 -7.34 18.71 1.25
CA SER A 134 -6.80 19.99 1.70
C SER A 134 -5.69 19.84 2.75
N ASN A 135 -5.70 18.78 3.54
CA ASN A 135 -4.70 18.55 4.58
C ASN A 135 -3.49 17.76 4.05
N ILE A 136 -3.70 16.80 3.15
CA ILE A 136 -2.64 15.86 2.72
C ILE A 136 -1.97 16.25 1.40
N ALA A 137 -2.66 16.97 0.51
CA ALA A 137 -2.15 17.22 -0.84
C ALA A 137 -0.82 17.98 -0.83
N TRP A 138 -0.68 18.97 0.06
CA TRP A 138 0.54 19.75 0.19
C TRP A 138 1.72 18.93 0.78
N PRO A 139 1.58 18.29 1.96
CA PRO A 139 2.63 17.41 2.49
C PRO A 139 3.05 16.28 1.53
N MET A 140 2.08 15.61 0.90
CA MET A 140 2.37 14.50 0.00
C MET A 140 3.10 14.97 -1.26
N SER A 141 2.67 16.09 -1.86
CA SER A 141 3.36 16.65 -3.02
C SER A 141 4.78 17.08 -2.68
N GLN A 142 4.97 17.71 -1.51
CA GLN A 142 6.30 18.07 -1.02
C GLN A 142 7.20 16.85 -0.85
N ALA A 143 6.68 15.76 -0.28
CA ALA A 143 7.41 14.50 -0.11
C ALA A 143 7.78 13.85 -1.45
N GLY A 144 6.88 13.88 -2.44
CA GLY A 144 7.17 13.40 -3.78
C GLY A 144 8.26 14.23 -4.47
N ILE A 145 8.16 15.57 -4.41
CA ILE A 145 9.15 16.48 -5.00
C ILE A 145 10.52 16.31 -4.33
N SER A 146 10.56 16.18 -2.99
CA SER A 146 11.82 16.00 -2.27
C SER A 146 12.50 14.67 -2.61
N THR A 147 11.72 13.61 -2.87
CA THR A 147 12.26 12.32 -3.34
C THR A 147 12.91 12.47 -4.72
N VAL A 148 12.26 13.18 -5.65
CA VAL A 148 12.81 13.44 -6.99
C VAL A 148 14.08 14.31 -6.93
N ILE A 149 14.11 15.33 -6.07
CA ILE A 149 15.31 16.16 -5.86
C ILE A 149 16.44 15.32 -5.25
N CYS A 150 16.14 14.45 -4.29
CA CYS A 150 17.11 13.60 -3.61
C CYS A 150 17.84 12.64 -4.55
N ILE A 151 17.14 12.08 -5.53
CA ILE A 151 17.72 11.15 -6.52
C ILE A 151 18.42 11.86 -7.68
N LEU A 152 18.26 13.17 -7.85
CA LEU A 152 18.79 13.92 -9.00
C LEU A 152 20.32 13.82 -9.16
N PRO A 153 21.15 13.87 -8.09
CA PRO A 153 22.60 13.71 -8.21
C PRO A 153 23.03 12.36 -8.80
N ILE A 154 22.21 11.31 -8.66
CA ILE A 154 22.49 9.97 -9.17
C ILE A 154 22.55 9.96 -10.71
N VAL A 155 21.88 10.91 -11.38
CA VAL A 155 21.91 11.06 -12.85
C VAL A 155 23.31 11.40 -13.37
N VAL A 156 24.15 12.05 -12.58
CA VAL A 156 25.52 12.41 -12.97
C VAL A 156 26.38 11.16 -13.20
N LEU A 157 26.01 10.02 -12.61
CA LEU A 157 26.79 8.78 -12.72
C LEU A 157 26.74 8.10 -14.10
N GLN A 158 25.97 8.59 -15.07
CA GLN A 158 25.92 8.15 -16.49
C GLN A 158 26.05 6.63 -16.71
N ASN A 159 25.51 5.84 -15.79
CA ASN A 159 25.57 4.39 -15.77
C ASN A 159 24.15 3.83 -15.86
N TYR A 160 24.00 2.65 -16.45
CA TYR A 160 22.70 1.98 -16.62
C TYR A 160 21.94 1.86 -15.29
N ILE A 161 22.58 1.28 -14.27
CA ILE A 161 21.99 1.00 -12.94
C ILE A 161 21.39 2.27 -12.28
N PRO A 162 22.16 3.36 -12.06
CA PRO A 162 21.64 4.67 -11.63
C PRO A 162 20.45 5.19 -12.45
N LEU A 163 20.51 5.05 -13.77
CA LEU A 163 19.50 5.59 -14.68
C LEU A 163 18.17 4.83 -14.59
N VAL A 164 18.22 3.50 -14.45
CA VAL A 164 17.02 2.67 -14.18
C VAL A 164 16.38 3.09 -12.86
N PHE A 165 17.20 3.30 -11.84
CA PHE A 165 16.71 3.69 -10.51
C PHE A 165 16.00 5.05 -10.53
N VAL A 166 16.62 6.06 -11.14
CA VAL A 166 16.03 7.40 -11.24
C VAL A 166 14.71 7.38 -12.04
N LYS A 167 14.71 6.67 -13.18
CA LYS A 167 13.50 6.50 -14.01
C LYS A 167 12.37 5.85 -13.22
N THR A 168 12.66 4.78 -12.49
CA THR A 168 11.66 4.04 -11.73
C THR A 168 11.10 4.86 -10.57
N ILE A 169 11.96 5.53 -9.80
CA ILE A 169 11.53 6.35 -8.66
C ILE A 169 10.70 7.56 -9.12
N THR A 170 11.14 8.24 -10.18
CA THR A 170 10.37 9.37 -10.73
C THR A 170 8.98 8.90 -11.19
N LEU A 171 8.91 7.72 -11.83
CA LEU A 171 7.67 7.18 -12.33
C LEU A 171 6.73 6.76 -11.18
N VAL A 172 7.22 6.08 -10.13
CA VAL A 172 6.36 5.75 -8.99
C VAL A 172 5.88 6.99 -8.24
N VAL A 173 6.67 8.06 -8.13
CA VAL A 173 6.20 9.30 -7.49
C VAL A 173 5.04 9.91 -8.28
N ILE A 174 5.13 9.96 -9.62
CA ILE A 174 4.07 10.51 -10.46
C ILE A 174 2.80 9.65 -10.36
N TRP A 175 2.92 8.33 -10.56
CA TRP A 175 1.78 7.42 -10.50
C TRP A 175 1.21 7.33 -9.08
N GLY A 176 2.06 7.34 -8.06
CA GLY A 176 1.67 7.30 -6.65
C GLY A 176 0.94 8.56 -6.19
N LEU A 177 1.39 9.75 -6.60
CA LEU A 177 0.67 11.00 -6.32
C LEU A 177 -0.67 11.05 -7.07
N TRP A 178 -0.71 10.63 -8.34
CA TRP A 178 -1.95 10.64 -9.11
C TRP A 178 -2.97 9.64 -8.55
N HIS A 179 -2.56 8.40 -8.31
CA HIS A 179 -3.44 7.38 -7.71
C HIS A 179 -3.81 7.72 -6.26
N GLY A 180 -2.86 8.19 -5.47
CA GLY A 180 -3.03 8.51 -4.05
C GLY A 180 -3.93 9.72 -3.84
N LEU A 181 -3.70 10.84 -4.55
CA LEU A 181 -4.44 12.09 -4.30
C LEU A 181 -5.73 12.24 -5.10
N VAL A 182 -5.81 11.63 -6.29
CA VAL A 182 -6.96 11.84 -7.20
C VAL A 182 -7.83 10.60 -7.25
N LEU A 183 -7.24 9.47 -7.64
CA LEU A 183 -7.99 8.25 -7.94
C LEU A 183 -8.63 7.67 -6.68
N LEU A 184 -7.85 7.52 -5.61
CA LEU A 184 -8.30 6.89 -4.38
C LEU A 184 -9.43 7.68 -3.68
N PRO A 185 -9.33 9.02 -3.45
CA PRO A 185 -10.44 9.79 -2.89
C PRO A 185 -11.69 9.75 -3.78
N ALA A 186 -11.53 9.83 -5.11
CA ALA A 186 -12.66 9.76 -6.04
C ALA A 186 -13.42 8.43 -5.93
N PHE A 187 -12.71 7.30 -5.88
CA PHE A 187 -13.33 5.99 -5.66
C PHE A 187 -13.99 5.89 -4.28
N LEU A 188 -13.33 6.43 -3.24
CA LEU A 188 -13.87 6.46 -1.88
C LEU A 188 -15.15 7.33 -1.75
N SER A 189 -15.34 8.39 -2.56
CA SER A 189 -16.61 9.16 -2.57
C SER A 189 -17.80 8.40 -3.13
N GLN A 190 -17.55 7.53 -4.11
CA GLN A 190 -18.63 6.84 -4.81
C GLN A 190 -19.24 5.72 -3.95
N ILE A 191 -18.51 5.26 -2.94
CA ILE A 191 -18.96 4.21 -2.03
C ILE A 191 -19.91 4.83 -0.98
N PRO A 192 -21.12 4.27 -0.79
CA PRO A 192 -22.06 4.77 0.22
C PRO A 192 -21.48 4.63 1.63
N LEU A 193 -21.61 5.68 2.46
CA LEU A 193 -21.08 5.73 3.83
C LEU A 193 -21.49 4.55 4.72
N ARG A 194 -22.63 3.89 4.43
CA ARG A 194 -23.06 2.69 5.16
C ARG A 194 -22.08 1.51 5.03
N LEU A 195 -21.47 1.34 3.86
CA LEU A 195 -20.44 0.32 3.62
C LEU A 195 -19.10 0.75 4.22
N LEU A 196 -18.78 2.04 4.19
CA LEU A 196 -17.56 2.59 4.81
C LEU A 196 -17.62 2.61 6.36
N ASN A 197 -18.81 2.47 6.95
CA ASN A 197 -19.01 2.36 8.40
C ASN A 197 -19.18 0.90 8.86
N PHE A 198 -19.06 -0.08 7.94
CA PHE A 198 -18.96 -1.50 8.26
C PHE A 198 -17.54 -1.78 8.77
N ASN A 199 -17.29 -1.43 10.03
CA ASN A 199 -15.99 -1.61 10.67
C ASN A 199 -15.89 -3.04 11.22
N CYS A 200 -14.76 -3.74 11.03
CA CYS A 200 -14.53 -5.05 11.67
C CYS A 200 -14.61 -4.94 13.20
N TYR A 201 -14.27 -3.78 13.76
CA TYR A 201 -14.49 -3.46 15.16
C TYR A 201 -15.96 -3.57 15.58
N ARG A 202 -16.91 -3.13 14.75
CA ARG A 202 -18.35 -3.21 15.08
C ARG A 202 -18.84 -4.65 15.07
N VAL A 203 -18.30 -5.49 14.18
CA VAL A 203 -18.58 -6.94 14.15
C VAL A 203 -17.97 -7.64 15.36
N LEU A 204 -16.71 -7.36 15.70
CA LEU A 204 -16.05 -7.94 16.88
C LEU A 204 -16.67 -7.45 18.19
N VAL A 205 -17.05 -6.19 18.29
CA VAL A 205 -17.78 -5.64 19.45
C VAL A 205 -19.17 -6.22 19.55
N ASN A 206 -19.90 -6.35 18.43
CA ASN A 206 -21.20 -7.01 18.46
C ASN A 206 -21.08 -8.47 18.88
N ALA A 207 -20.11 -9.21 18.32
CA ALA A 207 -19.84 -10.59 18.72
C ALA A 207 -19.45 -10.70 20.21
N ARG A 208 -18.62 -9.77 20.72
CA ARG A 208 -18.27 -9.72 22.15
C ARG A 208 -19.48 -9.39 23.03
N ASN A 209 -20.32 -8.45 22.61
CA ASN A 209 -21.53 -8.07 23.35
C ASN A 209 -22.58 -9.20 23.33
N GLU A 210 -22.68 -9.96 22.24
CA GLU A 210 -23.52 -11.16 22.14
C GLU A 210 -23.01 -12.25 23.11
N VAL A 211 -21.70 -12.52 23.14
CA VAL A 211 -21.10 -13.47 24.07
C VAL A 211 -21.30 -13.03 25.54
N ALA A 212 -21.04 -11.77 25.86
CA ALA A 212 -21.21 -11.24 27.22
C ALA A 212 -22.69 -11.22 27.67
N GLY A 213 -23.63 -10.93 26.76
CA GLY A 213 -25.06 -11.01 27.04
C GLY A 213 -25.54 -12.44 27.30
N GLN A 214 -24.93 -13.42 26.64
CA GLN A 214 -25.26 -14.83 26.81
C GLN A 214 -24.70 -15.40 28.12
N GLU A 215 -23.51 -15.00 28.56
CA GLU A 215 -22.96 -15.36 29.88
C GLU A 215 -23.79 -14.77 31.04
N MET A 216 -24.28 -13.53 30.90
CA MET A 216 -25.08 -12.86 31.92
C MET A 216 -26.47 -13.50 32.12
N LEU A 217 -27.08 -14.00 31.04
CA LEU A 217 -28.34 -14.75 31.06
C LEU A 217 -28.21 -16.12 31.73
N LEU A 218 -27.06 -16.80 31.60
CA LEU A 218 -26.82 -18.07 32.30
C LEU A 218 -26.65 -17.88 33.81
N LEU A 219 -25.97 -16.80 34.24
CA LEU A 219 -25.81 -16.48 35.65
C LEU A 219 -27.13 -16.08 36.35
N ASP A 220 -28.01 -15.36 35.66
CA ASP A 220 -29.34 -15.01 36.17
C ASP A 220 -30.28 -16.23 36.21
N GLY A 221 -30.20 -17.10 35.19
CA GLY A 221 -30.95 -18.35 35.15
C GLY A 221 -30.57 -19.34 36.25
N ASP A 222 -29.30 -19.37 36.66
CA ASP A 222 -28.83 -20.18 37.79
C ASP A 222 -29.18 -19.55 39.14
N ALA A 223 -29.22 -18.21 39.25
CA ALA A 223 -29.61 -17.50 40.47
C ALA A 223 -31.11 -17.59 40.78
N ILE A 224 -31.98 -17.73 39.77
CA ILE A 224 -33.43 -17.91 39.93
C ILE A 224 -33.80 -19.35 40.33
N ARG A 225 -32.86 -20.30 40.20
CA ARG A 225 -33.08 -21.73 40.45
C ARG A 225 -32.55 -22.23 41.80
N SER A 226 -31.93 -21.35 42.60
CA SER A 226 -31.52 -21.60 43.99
C SER A 226 -32.51 -21.00 44.98
#